data_AF-A0A418Y2L2-F1
#
_entry.id   AF-A0A418Y2L2-F1
#
_cell.length_a   1.000
_cell.length_b   1.000
_cell.length_c   1.000
_cell.angle_alpha   90.00
_cell.angle_beta   90.00
_cell.angle_gamma   90.00
#
_symmetry.space_group_name_H-M   'P 1'
#
loop_
_entity.id
_entity.type
_entity.pdbx_description
1 polymer ?
#
loop_
_entity_poly.entity_id
_entity_poly.type
_entity_poly.pdbx_seq_one_letter_code
_entity_poly.pdbx_strand_id
1 'polypeptide(L)'
;MTFIVWIGRIKANPDFYWISLSCNAELLKKIGTWIVVKIIKMLVVGSVSLALLACASSVIAIDEQEESWEISRGSVDGAPLIVRQNRGALAVAKSRKAYPYRVMIAIGINRVDENGFPVAEASHELYQFEDKVGAALKNSDTVIAVVLTLPRMRQLVFYTAQPDTVEGVLESMKQQESTLQWGYEVAHDPGWSLYR
;
A
#
# COMPACT_ATOMS: atom_id res chain seq x y z
N MET A 1 -7.87 -15.44 34.32
CA MET A 1 -7.47 -15.09 32.94
C MET A 1 -8.70 -15.23 32.08
N THR A 2 -9.28 -14.10 31.67
CA THR A 2 -10.51 -14.08 30.87
C THR A 2 -10.10 -13.84 29.43
N PHE A 3 -10.27 -14.85 28.58
CA PHE A 3 -10.11 -14.72 27.15
C PHE A 3 -11.44 -14.26 26.56
N ILE A 4 -11.44 -13.12 25.88
CA ILE A 4 -12.55 -12.71 25.03
C ILE A 4 -12.18 -13.16 23.62
N VAL A 5 -12.85 -14.21 23.15
CA VAL A 5 -12.81 -14.67 21.76
C VAL A 5 -13.99 -14.05 21.04
N TRP A 6 -13.74 -13.28 19.99
CA TRP A 6 -14.80 -12.76 19.13
C TRP A 6 -14.97 -13.67 17.92
N ILE A 7 -16.14 -14.31 17.80
CA ILE A 7 -16.53 -15.12 16.64
C ILE A 7 -17.53 -14.30 15.83
N GLY A 8 -17.13 -13.89 14.62
CA GLY A 8 -17.91 -13.01 13.74
C GLY A 8 -18.06 -13.56 12.32
N ARG A 9 -18.94 -14.55 12.19
CA ARG A 9 -19.85 -14.89 11.06
C ARG A 9 -19.38 -14.67 9.59
N ILE A 10 -19.13 -15.80 8.93
CA ILE A 10 -19.11 -15.99 7.47
C ILE A 10 -20.46 -15.57 6.87
N LYS A 11 -20.44 -14.76 5.80
CA LYS A 11 -21.57 -14.63 4.87
C LYS A 11 -21.04 -14.68 3.43
N ALA A 12 -21.42 -15.75 2.74
CA ALA A 12 -21.23 -15.94 1.32
C ALA A 12 -21.96 -14.85 0.51
N ASN A 13 -21.38 -14.43 -0.61
CA ASN A 13 -22.13 -13.87 -1.73
C ASN A 13 -21.66 -14.55 -3.04
N PRO A 14 -22.59 -15.06 -3.88
CA PRO A 14 -22.26 -15.88 -5.04
C PRO A 14 -22.37 -15.03 -6.32
N ASP A 15 -21.34 -14.30 -6.69
CA ASP A 15 -21.27 -13.63 -8.01
C ASP A 15 -19.81 -13.46 -8.43
N PHE A 16 -19.22 -14.52 -8.97
CA PHE A 16 -17.94 -14.50 -9.66
C PHE A 16 -18.17 -14.81 -11.15
N TYR A 17 -18.07 -13.79 -12.00
CA TYR A 17 -17.99 -13.96 -13.45
C TYR A 17 -16.52 -14.12 -13.87
N TRP A 18 -16.19 -15.28 -14.43
CA TRP A 18 -14.93 -15.54 -15.13
C TRP A 18 -15.00 -14.96 -16.54
N ILE A 19 -14.08 -14.07 -16.92
CA ILE A 19 -13.82 -13.78 -18.33
C ILE A 19 -12.66 -14.67 -18.78
N SER A 20 -13.01 -15.80 -19.38
CA SER A 20 -12.11 -16.63 -20.19
C SER A 20 -12.11 -16.06 -21.61
N LEU A 21 -10.96 -15.58 -22.09
CA LEU A 21 -10.75 -15.32 -23.52
C LEU A 21 -10.36 -16.65 -24.20
N SER A 22 -11.35 -17.41 -24.64
CA SER A 22 -11.14 -18.48 -25.62
C SER A 22 -11.05 -17.86 -27.02
N CYS A 23 -9.86 -17.83 -27.60
CA CYS A 23 -9.67 -17.50 -29.00
C CYS A 23 -10.22 -18.66 -29.84
N ASN A 24 -11.38 -18.47 -30.47
CA ASN A 24 -12.02 -19.49 -31.29
C ASN A 24 -11.38 -19.53 -32.69
N ALA A 25 -10.68 -20.62 -33.00
CA ALA A 25 -9.88 -20.83 -34.22
C ALA A 25 -10.71 -21.05 -35.51
N GLU A 26 -12.03 -20.83 -35.49
CA GLU A 26 -12.90 -21.04 -36.65
C GLU A 26 -13.14 -19.79 -37.51
N LEU A 27 -12.70 -18.61 -37.08
CA LEU A 27 -12.84 -17.36 -37.83
C LEU A 27 -11.77 -17.14 -38.92
N LEU A 28 -10.75 -18.01 -38.99
CA LEU A 28 -9.67 -17.92 -39.99
C LEU A 28 -9.84 -18.85 -41.20
N LYS A 29 -10.91 -19.64 -41.29
CA LYS A 29 -11.15 -20.56 -42.43
C LYS A 29 -12.00 -19.97 -43.57
N LYS A 30 -12.47 -18.72 -43.47
CA LYS A 30 -13.43 -18.14 -44.44
C LYS A 30 -12.92 -16.97 -45.28
N ILE A 31 -11.65 -16.59 -45.16
CA ILE A 31 -11.07 -15.51 -45.97
C ILE A 31 -10.09 -16.15 -46.96
N GLY A 32 -10.53 -16.26 -48.21
CA GLY A 32 -9.81 -16.95 -49.27
C GLY A 32 -8.39 -16.41 -49.48
N THR A 33 -7.45 -17.35 -49.61
CA THR A 33 -5.99 -17.20 -49.76
C THR A 33 -5.54 -16.31 -50.93
N TRP A 34 -6.46 -15.87 -51.78
CA TRP A 34 -6.17 -15.04 -52.96
C TRP A 34 -6.04 -13.53 -52.67
N ILE A 35 -6.59 -13.04 -51.55
CA ILE A 35 -6.55 -11.61 -51.21
C ILE A 35 -5.24 -11.23 -50.49
N VAL A 36 -4.65 -12.16 -49.75
CA VAL A 36 -3.41 -11.93 -48.96
C VAL A 36 -2.16 -11.83 -49.86
N VAL A 37 -2.13 -12.56 -50.99
CA VAL A 37 -0.97 -12.58 -51.89
C VAL A 37 -0.85 -11.28 -52.72
N LYS A 38 -1.97 -10.58 -52.96
CA LYS A 38 -1.97 -9.35 -53.77
C LYS A 38 -1.49 -8.12 -52.99
N ILE A 39 -1.63 -8.12 -51.67
CA ILE A 39 -1.18 -7.02 -50.79
C ILE A 39 0.33 -7.11 -50.52
N ILE A 40 0.90 -8.32 -50.48
CA ILE A 40 2.33 -8.54 -50.17
C ILE A 40 3.26 -8.17 -51.35
N LYS A 41 2.77 -8.18 -52.60
CA LYS A 41 3.57 -7.79 -53.78
C LYS A 41 3.63 -6.29 -54.05
N MET A 42 2.87 -5.45 -53.32
CA MET A 42 2.80 -4.00 -53.56
C MET A 42 3.66 -3.15 -52.61
N LEU A 43 4.34 -3.75 -51.63
CA LEU A 43 5.10 -3.02 -50.60
C LEU A 43 6.64 -3.11 -50.72
N VAL A 44 7.17 -3.64 -51.83
CA VAL A 44 8.64 -3.79 -52.04
C VAL A 44 9.25 -2.63 -52.85
N VAL A 45 8.46 -1.65 -53.30
CA VAL A 45 9.01 -0.50 -54.04
C VAL A 45 8.39 0.78 -53.50
N GLY A 46 9.07 1.40 -52.54
CA GLY A 46 8.70 2.73 -52.09
C GLY A 46 9.22 3.08 -50.70
N SER A 47 10.15 4.04 -50.68
CA SER A 47 10.35 4.96 -49.56
C SER A 47 11.29 4.50 -48.46
N VAL A 48 12.58 4.66 -48.78
CA VAL A 48 13.55 5.30 -47.87
C VAL A 48 12.86 6.52 -47.23
N SER A 49 12.55 6.43 -45.94
CA SER A 49 12.20 7.56 -45.10
C SER A 49 12.62 7.24 -43.69
N LEU A 50 13.77 7.81 -43.36
CA LEU A 50 14.29 8.15 -42.05
C LEU A 50 13.17 8.33 -41.00
N ALA A 51 12.98 7.34 -40.13
CA ALA A 51 12.40 7.56 -38.82
C ALA A 51 13.42 7.07 -37.82
N LEU A 52 14.11 8.01 -37.19
CA LEU A 52 14.91 7.77 -36.01
C LEU A 52 14.11 6.86 -35.08
N LEU A 53 14.68 5.70 -34.74
CA LEU A 53 14.39 5.09 -33.45
C LEU A 53 14.82 6.12 -32.39
N ALA A 54 13.91 7.03 -32.05
CA ALA A 54 13.85 7.52 -30.70
C ALA A 54 13.52 6.28 -29.85
N CYS A 55 14.57 5.60 -29.39
CA CYS A 55 14.50 4.93 -28.10
C CYS A 55 14.20 6.02 -27.08
N ALA A 56 12.94 6.44 -27.01
CA ALA A 56 12.40 6.92 -25.77
C ALA A 56 12.37 5.67 -24.89
N SER A 57 13.51 5.38 -24.25
CA SER A 57 13.48 4.76 -22.95
C SER A 57 12.53 5.65 -22.15
N SER A 58 11.26 5.28 -22.10
CA SER A 58 10.39 5.72 -21.03
C SER A 58 11.05 5.17 -19.79
N VAL A 59 11.97 5.97 -19.22
CA VAL A 59 12.24 5.92 -17.81
C VAL A 59 10.85 6.07 -17.22
N ILE A 60 10.30 4.94 -16.77
CA ILE A 60 9.18 4.95 -15.83
C ILE A 60 9.77 5.76 -14.69
N ALA A 61 9.41 7.05 -14.63
CA ALA A 61 9.68 7.85 -13.46
C ALA A 61 8.91 7.13 -12.37
N ILE A 62 9.64 6.31 -11.60
CA ILE A 62 9.19 5.90 -10.29
C ILE A 62 9.19 7.24 -9.56
N ASP A 63 8.02 7.87 -9.50
CA ASP A 63 7.78 9.00 -8.60
C ASP A 63 7.90 8.40 -7.20
N GLU A 64 9.15 8.24 -6.73
CA GLU A 64 9.43 8.19 -5.31
C GLU A 64 9.02 9.57 -4.80
N GLN A 65 7.73 9.69 -4.49
CA GLN A 65 7.18 10.87 -3.86
C GLN A 65 7.99 11.08 -2.57
N GLU A 66 8.85 12.09 -2.60
CA GLU A 66 9.80 12.35 -1.52
C GLU A 66 8.99 12.59 -0.23
N GLU A 67 9.14 11.70 0.75
CA GLU A 67 8.40 11.81 1.99
C GLU A 67 8.85 13.06 2.76
N SER A 68 7.99 14.07 2.80
CA SER A 68 8.22 15.27 3.59
C SER A 68 7.61 15.09 4.97
N TRP A 69 8.42 14.88 5.99
CA TRP A 69 7.96 14.66 7.36
C TRP A 69 7.97 15.94 8.19
N GLU A 70 6.88 16.16 8.94
CA GLU A 70 6.79 17.20 9.97
C GLU A 70 6.63 16.57 11.34
N ILE A 71 7.32 17.13 12.35
CA ILE A 71 7.24 16.65 13.73
C ILE A 71 6.57 17.72 14.59
N SER A 72 5.55 17.33 15.33
CA SER A 72 4.89 18.16 16.33
C SER A 72 4.77 17.41 17.67
N ARG A 73 4.57 18.18 18.74
CA ARG A 73 4.36 17.67 20.10
C ARG A 73 3.03 18.17 20.62
N GLY A 74 2.32 17.35 21.37
CA GLY A 74 1.03 17.67 21.95
C GLY A 74 0.72 16.80 23.15
N SER A 75 -0.57 16.69 23.47
CA SER A 75 -1.04 15.76 24.49
C SER A 75 -2.43 15.24 24.16
N VAL A 76 -2.75 14.03 24.63
CA VAL A 76 -4.08 13.42 24.56
C VAL A 76 -4.43 12.99 25.96
N ASP A 77 -5.56 13.47 26.49
CA ASP A 77 -6.01 13.22 27.86
C ASP A 77 -4.93 13.52 28.93
N GLY A 78 -4.13 14.56 28.69
CA GLY A 78 -3.03 14.97 29.55
C GLY A 78 -1.73 14.14 29.42
N ALA A 79 -1.75 13.06 28.64
CA ALA A 79 -0.55 12.27 28.34
C ALA A 79 0.24 12.89 27.17
N PRO A 80 1.59 12.94 27.23
CA PRO A 80 2.39 13.57 26.19
C PRO A 80 2.34 12.77 24.88
N LEU A 81 2.30 13.48 23.75
CA LEU A 81 2.20 12.90 22.41
C LEU A 81 3.28 13.50 21.50
N ILE A 82 3.94 12.66 20.71
CA ILE A 82 4.75 13.07 19.57
C ILE A 82 4.05 12.61 18.29
N VAL A 83 3.89 13.52 17.34
CA VAL A 83 3.28 13.25 16.04
C VAL A 83 4.32 13.49 14.96
N ARG A 84 4.56 12.49 14.12
CA ARG A 84 5.25 12.64 12.83
C ARG A 84 4.20 12.54 11.73
N GLN A 85 4.05 13.57 10.92
CA GLN A 85 3.08 13.62 9.84
C GLN A 85 3.79 13.66 8.49
N ASN A 86 3.42 12.76 7.57
CA ASN A 86 3.95 12.75 6.21
C ASN A 86 3.15 13.75 5.36
N ARG A 87 3.70 14.95 5.12
CA ARG A 87 3.10 16.00 4.29
C ARG A 87 2.86 15.54 2.84
N GLY A 88 3.68 14.62 2.33
CA GLY A 88 3.51 14.01 1.01
C GLY A 88 2.18 13.24 0.90
N ALA A 89 1.71 12.65 2.00
CA ALA A 89 0.44 11.91 2.04
C ALA A 89 -0.78 12.81 1.74
N LEU A 90 -0.67 14.15 1.87
CA LEU A 90 -1.76 15.07 1.52
C LEU A 90 -2.07 15.05 0.02
N ALA A 91 -1.06 14.91 -0.84
CA ALA A 91 -1.26 14.84 -2.28
C ALA A 91 -2.09 13.60 -2.65
N VAL A 92 -1.76 12.46 -2.03
CA VAL A 92 -2.50 11.21 -2.15
C VAL A 92 -3.92 11.35 -1.59
N ALA A 93 -4.07 11.89 -0.38
CA ALA A 93 -5.37 12.08 0.29
C ALA A 93 -6.32 13.00 -0.49
N LYS A 94 -5.80 14.01 -1.21
CA LYS A 94 -6.59 14.92 -2.06
C LYS A 94 -7.26 14.21 -3.24
N SER A 95 -6.73 13.08 -3.69
CA SER A 95 -7.38 12.24 -4.71
C SER A 95 -8.61 11.47 -4.20
N ARG A 96 -8.86 11.50 -2.87
CA ARG A 96 -10.03 11.08 -2.05
C ARG A 96 -10.70 9.72 -2.28
N LYS A 97 -10.70 9.19 -3.50
CA LYS A 97 -11.29 7.89 -3.86
C LYS A 97 -10.30 6.74 -3.81
N ALA A 98 -9.00 7.03 -3.79
CA ALA A 98 -8.01 5.98 -3.93
C ALA A 98 -7.74 5.22 -2.61
N TYR A 99 -7.91 5.82 -1.42
CA TYR A 99 -7.49 5.17 -0.16
C TYR A 99 -8.52 5.37 0.97
N PRO A 100 -9.66 4.66 0.97
CA PRO A 100 -10.74 4.87 1.93
C PRO A 100 -10.58 4.07 3.24
N TYR A 101 -9.56 3.23 3.36
CA TYR A 101 -9.33 2.41 4.55
C TYR A 101 -8.09 2.89 5.30
N ARG A 102 -8.25 3.10 6.60
CA ARG A 102 -7.16 3.32 7.56
C ARG A 102 -6.67 1.97 8.05
N VAL A 103 -5.35 1.82 8.08
CA VAL A 103 -4.64 0.71 8.71
C VAL A 103 -3.82 1.30 9.84
N MET A 104 -4.11 0.90 11.08
CA MET A 104 -3.38 1.35 12.26
C MET A 104 -2.65 0.18 12.88
N ILE A 105 -1.33 0.29 13.00
CA ILE A 105 -0.47 -0.71 13.62
C ILE A 105 -0.02 -0.15 14.96
N ALA A 106 -0.39 -0.79 16.06
CA ALA A 106 -0.04 -0.39 17.41
C ALA A 106 1.06 -1.30 17.97
N ILE A 107 2.14 -0.70 18.46
CA ILE A 107 3.35 -1.36 18.94
C ILE A 107 3.56 -0.97 20.40
N GLY A 108 3.60 -1.95 21.29
CA GLY A 108 3.92 -1.75 22.71
C GLY A 108 5.40 -1.47 22.92
N ILE A 109 5.71 -0.52 23.81
CA ILE A 109 7.08 -0.12 24.13
C ILE A 109 7.42 -0.60 25.55
N ASN A 110 8.35 -1.54 25.64
CA ASN A 110 8.70 -2.18 26.91
C ASN A 110 9.76 -1.41 27.71
N ARG A 111 10.59 -0.59 27.06
CA ARG A 111 11.65 0.21 27.71
C ARG A 111 11.40 1.68 27.43
N VAL A 112 11.08 2.44 28.48
CA VAL A 112 10.67 3.83 28.39
C VAL A 112 11.39 4.71 29.41
N ASP A 113 11.46 6.02 29.13
CA ASP A 113 11.94 7.05 30.04
C ASP A 113 10.87 7.47 31.07
N GLU A 114 11.18 8.49 31.87
CA GLU A 114 10.28 9.05 32.90
C GLU A 114 8.95 9.59 32.35
N ASN A 115 8.91 9.95 31.06
CA ASN A 115 7.72 10.47 30.39
C ASN A 115 6.95 9.36 29.64
N GLY A 116 7.43 8.11 29.71
CA GLY A 116 6.86 6.97 29.01
C GLY A 116 7.26 6.88 27.54
N PHE A 117 8.21 7.69 27.07
CA PHE A 117 8.71 7.63 25.70
C PHE A 117 9.84 6.60 25.55
N PRO A 118 10.03 6.01 24.36
CA PRO A 118 11.05 4.98 24.16
C PRO A 118 12.45 5.53 24.46
N VAL A 119 13.25 4.77 25.21
CA VAL A 119 14.69 5.02 25.33
C VAL A 119 15.39 4.81 23.97
N ALA A 120 16.66 5.20 23.84
CA ALA A 120 17.39 5.16 22.56
C ALA A 120 17.39 3.76 21.91
N GLU A 121 17.62 2.71 22.70
CA GLU A 121 17.67 1.32 22.24
C GLU A 121 16.28 0.86 21.75
N ALA A 122 15.23 1.19 22.51
CA ALA A 122 13.86 0.89 22.11
C ALA A 122 13.45 1.68 20.86
N SER A 123 13.89 2.94 20.74
CA SER A 123 13.65 3.75 19.55
C SER A 123 14.27 3.12 18.31
N HIS A 124 15.48 2.58 18.43
CA HIS A 124 16.16 1.88 17.33
C HIS A 124 15.38 0.64 16.88
N GLU A 125 14.94 -0.21 17.82
CA GLU A 125 14.11 -1.38 17.52
C GLU A 125 12.78 -0.99 16.84
N LEU A 126 12.14 0.09 17.29
CA LEU A 126 10.90 0.59 16.70
C LEU A 126 11.11 1.11 15.27
N TYR A 127 12.24 1.77 14.98
CA TYR A 127 12.55 2.20 13.61
C TYR A 127 12.82 1.02 12.69
N GLN A 128 13.58 0.02 13.15
CA GLN A 128 13.77 -1.21 12.38
C GLN A 128 12.44 -1.91 12.08
N PHE A 129 11.50 -1.91 13.05
CA PHE A 129 10.17 -2.47 12.83
C PHE A 129 9.36 -1.63 11.84
N GLU A 130 9.42 -0.30 11.93
CA GLU A 130 8.79 0.60 10.96
C GLU A 130 9.30 0.34 9.53
N ASP A 131 10.62 0.18 9.36
CA ASP A 131 11.23 -0.17 8.08
C ASP A 131 10.75 -1.53 7.56
N LYS A 132 10.63 -2.54 8.42
CA LYS A 132 10.10 -3.87 8.06
C LYS A 132 8.65 -3.78 7.60
N VAL A 133 7.80 -3.03 8.30
CA VAL A 133 6.40 -2.80 7.91
C VAL A 133 6.36 -2.09 6.56
N GLY A 134 7.13 -1.02 6.37
CA GLY A 134 7.21 -0.29 5.10
C GLY A 134 7.64 -1.20 3.94
N ALA A 135 8.65 -2.04 4.16
CA ALA A 135 9.12 -3.00 3.16
C ALA A 135 8.05 -4.06 2.83
N ALA A 136 7.35 -4.59 3.83
CA ALA A 136 6.28 -5.57 3.64
C ALA A 136 5.10 -4.98 2.86
N LEU A 137 4.73 -3.72 3.12
CA LEU A 137 3.60 -3.05 2.50
C LEU A 137 3.93 -2.34 1.19
N LYS A 138 5.20 -2.30 0.76
CA LYS A 138 5.67 -1.57 -0.43
C LYS A 138 4.84 -1.82 -1.69
N ASN A 139 4.33 -3.03 -1.88
CA ASN A 139 3.55 -3.43 -3.06
C ASN A 139 2.02 -3.46 -2.82
N SER A 140 1.54 -3.06 -1.65
CA SER A 140 0.15 -3.24 -1.21
C SER A 140 -0.74 -2.00 -1.44
N ASP A 141 -0.31 -1.10 -2.32
CA ASP A 141 -0.99 0.18 -2.60
C ASP A 141 -1.39 0.91 -1.30
N THR A 142 -0.36 1.30 -0.54
CA THR A 142 -0.48 1.94 0.77
C THR A 142 0.32 3.23 0.84
N VAL A 143 -0.13 4.16 1.66
CA VAL A 143 0.60 5.39 1.99
C VAL A 143 0.69 5.54 3.50
N ILE A 144 1.91 5.73 4.02
CA ILE A 144 2.12 6.09 5.43
C ILE A 144 1.76 7.56 5.63
N ALA A 145 0.85 7.84 6.56
CA ALA A 145 0.30 9.17 6.78
C ALA A 145 0.79 9.80 8.09
N VAL A 146 0.79 9.03 9.18
CA VAL A 146 1.11 9.52 10.52
C VAL A 146 1.84 8.45 11.32
N VAL A 147 2.82 8.85 12.12
CA VAL A 147 3.38 8.06 13.21
C VAL A 147 3.14 8.78 14.52
N LEU A 148 2.44 8.13 15.44
CA LEU A 148 2.14 8.66 16.78
C LEU A 148 3.01 7.94 17.80
N THR A 149 3.60 8.67 18.74
CA THR A 149 4.26 8.09 19.91
C THR A 149 3.62 8.64 21.17
N LEU A 150 2.95 7.74 21.91
CA LEU A 150 2.31 7.96 23.20
C LEU A 150 3.12 7.23 24.29
N PRO A 151 2.83 7.47 25.58
CA PRO A 151 3.49 6.72 26.64
C PRO A 151 3.30 5.21 26.44
N ARG A 152 4.43 4.50 26.36
CA ARG A 152 4.51 3.05 26.18
C ARG A 152 3.90 2.51 24.87
N MET A 153 3.61 3.35 23.88
CA MET A 153 3.00 2.91 22.62
C MET A 153 3.45 3.75 21.42
N ARG A 154 3.73 3.09 20.29
CA ARG A 154 3.88 3.73 18.97
C ARG A 154 2.81 3.22 18.03
N GLN A 155 2.20 4.12 17.27
CA GLN A 155 1.22 3.77 16.24
C GLN A 155 1.71 4.23 14.87
N LEU A 156 1.70 3.31 13.90
CA LEU A 156 1.90 3.62 12.49
C LEU A 156 0.53 3.66 11.81
N VAL A 157 0.24 4.76 11.12
CA VAL A 157 -1.05 4.97 10.44
C VAL A 157 -0.82 5.03 8.95
N PHE A 158 -1.33 4.03 8.25
CA PHE A 158 -1.35 3.94 6.80
C PHE A 158 -2.78 4.12 6.28
N TYR A 159 -2.90 4.48 5.02
CA TYR A 159 -4.15 4.38 4.26
C TYR A 159 -3.95 3.49 3.04
N THR A 160 -4.98 2.74 2.65
CA THR A 160 -4.94 1.77 1.53
C THR A 160 -6.23 1.77 0.70
N ALA A 161 -6.09 1.41 -0.57
CA ALA A 161 -7.17 1.01 -1.46
C ALA A 161 -7.56 -0.48 -1.29
N GLN A 162 -6.66 -1.29 -0.73
CA GLN A 162 -6.68 -2.75 -0.76
C GLN A 162 -6.61 -3.33 0.67
N PRO A 163 -7.66 -3.14 1.49
CA PRO A 163 -7.64 -3.56 2.90
C PRO A 163 -7.34 -5.06 3.04
N ASP A 164 -7.97 -5.92 2.24
CA ASP A 164 -7.79 -7.38 2.31
C ASP A 164 -6.34 -7.80 2.00
N THR A 165 -5.69 -7.15 1.02
CA THR A 165 -4.28 -7.39 0.69
C THR A 165 -3.38 -7.03 1.87
N VAL A 166 -3.61 -5.85 2.46
CA VAL A 166 -2.83 -5.37 3.61
C VAL A 166 -3.02 -6.28 4.83
N GLU A 167 -4.25 -6.70 5.12
CA GLU A 167 -4.53 -7.65 6.21
C GLU A 167 -3.77 -8.95 6.03
N GLY A 168 -3.79 -9.54 4.83
CA GLY A 168 -3.04 -10.77 4.54
C GLY A 168 -1.53 -10.63 4.76
N VAL A 169 -0.95 -9.48 4.36
CA VAL A 169 0.47 -9.17 4.59
C VAL A 169 0.78 -9.02 6.09
N LEU A 170 -0.07 -8.28 6.83
CA LEU A 170 0.14 -8.04 8.27
C LEU A 170 -0.04 -9.32 9.10
N GLU A 171 -1.02 -10.17 8.78
CA GLU A 171 -1.17 -11.49 9.42
C GLU A 171 0.05 -12.38 9.15
N SER A 172 0.56 -12.39 7.93
CA SER A 172 1.78 -13.15 7.58
C SER A 172 2.99 -12.63 8.36
N MET A 173 3.14 -11.30 8.47
CA MET A 173 4.21 -10.67 9.25
C MET A 173 4.09 -11.01 10.74
N LYS A 174 2.88 -11.05 11.29
CA LYS A 174 2.62 -11.38 12.70
C LYS A 174 3.02 -12.81 13.07
N GLN A 175 2.98 -13.73 12.12
CA GLN A 175 3.46 -15.11 12.31
C GLN A 175 4.99 -15.21 12.33
N GLN A 176 5.69 -14.24 11.74
CA GLN A 176 7.15 -14.24 11.59
C GLN A 176 7.86 -13.36 12.62
N GLU A 177 7.22 -12.26 13.05
CA GLU A 177 7.80 -11.26 13.95
C GLU A 177 7.23 -11.40 15.36
N SER A 178 7.97 -12.11 16.22
CA SER A 178 7.60 -12.35 17.62
C SER A 178 8.32 -11.45 18.62
N THR A 179 9.23 -10.58 18.18
CA THR A 179 10.13 -9.83 19.08
C THR A 179 9.42 -8.69 19.78
N LEU A 180 8.47 -8.06 19.10
CA LEU A 180 7.68 -6.94 19.61
C LEU A 180 6.24 -7.37 19.89
N GLN A 181 5.63 -6.75 20.90
CA GLN A 181 4.20 -6.89 21.15
C GLN A 181 3.46 -5.87 20.29
N TRP A 182 2.77 -6.34 19.25
CA TRP A 182 2.07 -5.45 18.34
C TRP A 182 0.76 -6.07 17.82
N GLY A 183 -0.13 -5.21 17.36
CA GLY A 183 -1.38 -5.56 16.70
C GLY A 183 -1.76 -4.51 15.68
N TYR A 184 -2.83 -4.78 14.92
CA TYR A 184 -3.32 -3.83 13.94
C TYR A 184 -4.85 -3.82 13.89
N GLU A 185 -5.39 -2.74 13.33
CA GLU A 185 -6.80 -2.55 13.03
C GLU A 185 -6.92 -1.97 11.61
N VAL A 186 -7.86 -2.51 10.83
CA VAL A 186 -8.27 -1.91 9.55
C VAL A 186 -9.69 -1.38 9.71
N ALA A 187 -9.90 -0.11 9.36
CA ALA A 187 -11.17 0.56 9.49
C ALA A 187 -11.48 1.40 8.25
N HIS A 188 -12.74 1.45 7.85
CA HIS A 188 -13.19 2.34 6.80
C HIS A 188 -13.17 3.80 7.30
N ASP A 189 -12.27 4.62 6.77
CA ASP A 189 -12.07 6.04 7.10
C ASP A 189 -11.77 6.85 5.83
N PRO A 190 -12.78 7.08 4.97
CA PRO A 190 -12.62 7.88 3.75
C PRO A 190 -12.36 9.37 4.03
N GLY A 191 -12.60 9.81 5.27
CA GLY A 191 -12.38 11.18 5.72
C GLY A 191 -10.91 11.51 5.99
N TRP A 192 -10.09 10.49 6.19
CA TRP A 192 -8.71 10.62 6.66
C TRP A 192 -8.64 11.32 8.02
N SER A 193 -9.50 10.89 8.95
CA SER A 193 -9.79 11.58 10.21
C SER A 193 -8.55 11.80 11.10
N LEU A 194 -7.61 10.84 11.13
CA LEU A 194 -6.38 10.96 11.94
C LEU A 194 -5.28 11.79 11.28
N TYR A 195 -5.39 12.08 9.98
CA TYR A 195 -4.38 12.83 9.25
C TYR A 195 -4.75 14.32 9.12
N ARG A 196 -6.03 14.69 9.16
CA ARG A 196 -6.50 16.05 8.92
C ARG A 196 -6.70 16.87 10.19
#